data_AF-A0AA39HQ86-F1
#
_entry.id   AF-A0AA39HQ86-F1
#
_cell.length_a   1.000
_cell.length_b   1.000
_cell.length_c   1.000
_cell.angle_alpha   90.00
_cell.angle_beta   90.00
_cell.angle_gamma   90.00
#
_symmetry.space_group_name_H-M   'P 1'
#
loop_
_entity.id
_entity.type
_entity.pdbx_description
1 polymer ?
#
loop_
_entity_poly.entity_id
_entity_poly.type
_entity_poly.pdbx_seq_one_letter_code
_entity_poly.pdbx_strand_id
1 'polypeptide(L)'
;MAHFSLVILAIITSTVWSQVRYTFLPSRYNGLFDKEFTVASLDECSLAATDKNKIGCRVTIKSEEKKEMTCAFLRQFSRFESRSDPNDYDFILDTKADDNVCLWNTVRNVSQFISGSCTVKGADCAVFESIKAFCTFVGTDVAECLSLQYTVKNVECPSGQITVDLKKGKHLCCPIGEQLAEERNGKAYCCPSNKKLKGIFNGKSICCNPNDNYKTGTSFCCPTGKQFSSGNGLERCCPSGLVPSKSISGSIGCCPNGRTYVKTQNGDDHCCPNGEEFGKREGGIDYCCPEGKIFQEVKNGKSICCSNGLTLKGYHNGMPQCCLADSNYDSASGTCCGKGYFYQRNGNDGKCCEEGQKLKRAPNGKVRCCSDDNPIVVPTDDDSVHCCPLMSTRAKVNPKSDTAYQYTVKNIECPSGQITVDLRKGKHLCYPLEEQLAEE
;
A
#
# COMPACT_ATOMS: atom_id res chain seq x y z
N MET A 1 118.72 -12.09 -7.23
CA MET A 1 117.90 -13.03 -6.44
C MET A 1 116.73 -12.24 -5.88
N ALA A 2 115.56 -12.38 -6.49
CA ALA A 2 114.37 -11.59 -6.18
C ALA A 2 113.42 -12.42 -5.29
N HIS A 3 113.07 -11.87 -4.13
CA HIS A 3 112.06 -12.41 -3.22
C HIS A 3 110.66 -12.02 -3.71
N PHE A 4 109.79 -13.01 -3.91
CA PHE A 4 108.35 -12.83 -4.11
C PHE A 4 107.64 -12.89 -2.76
N SER A 5 107.01 -11.78 -2.36
CA SER A 5 106.06 -11.74 -1.24
C SER A 5 104.65 -12.01 -1.77
N LEU A 6 104.03 -13.06 -1.24
CA LEU A 6 102.65 -13.48 -1.51
C LEU A 6 101.70 -12.68 -0.59
N VAL A 7 100.83 -11.84 -1.17
CA VAL A 7 99.76 -11.13 -0.44
C VAL A 7 98.45 -11.93 -0.60
N ILE A 8 97.94 -12.49 0.49
CA ILE A 8 96.63 -13.15 0.55
C ILE A 8 95.58 -12.08 0.79
N LEU A 9 94.72 -11.83 -0.21
CA LEU A 9 93.56 -10.95 -0.12
C LEU A 9 92.34 -11.76 0.33
N ALA A 10 91.97 -11.65 1.60
CA ALA A 10 90.73 -12.22 2.13
C ALA A 10 89.56 -11.27 1.81
N ILE A 11 88.70 -11.67 0.87
CA ILE A 11 87.44 -10.98 0.55
C ILE A 11 86.41 -11.42 1.60
N ILE A 12 86.15 -10.57 2.60
CA ILE A 12 85.02 -10.73 3.51
C ILE A 12 83.77 -10.25 2.75
N THR A 13 83.03 -11.18 2.13
CA THR A 13 81.67 -10.90 1.65
C THR A 13 80.76 -10.79 2.86
N SER A 14 80.58 -9.59 3.40
CA SER A 14 79.50 -9.29 4.34
C SER A 14 78.17 -9.43 3.59
N THR A 15 77.60 -10.63 3.59
CA THR A 15 76.20 -10.83 3.21
C THR A 15 75.36 -10.03 4.18
N VAL A 16 74.84 -8.89 3.74
CA VAL A 16 73.85 -8.11 4.47
C VAL A 16 72.59 -8.99 4.49
N TRP A 17 72.37 -9.72 5.58
CA TRP A 17 71.13 -10.45 5.79
C TRP A 17 70.05 -9.40 6.04
N SER A 18 69.31 -9.03 5.00
CA SER A 18 68.09 -8.26 5.14
C SER A 18 67.14 -9.08 6.03
N GLN A 19 67.04 -8.70 7.31
CA GLN A 19 66.09 -9.31 8.22
C GLN A 19 64.68 -9.02 7.71
N VAL A 20 64.04 -10.02 7.12
CA VAL A 20 62.63 -9.93 6.73
C VAL A 20 61.81 -9.85 8.01
N ARG A 21 61.04 -8.77 8.14
CA ARG A 21 60.19 -8.50 9.31
C ARG A 21 58.75 -8.90 8.97
N TYR A 22 58.09 -9.63 9.85
CA TYR A 22 56.68 -9.99 9.73
C TYR A 22 55.96 -9.85 11.08
N THR A 23 54.64 -9.68 11.05
CA THR A 23 53.79 -9.61 12.25
C THR A 23 52.67 -10.63 12.14
N PHE A 24 52.60 -11.56 13.10
CA PHE A 24 51.49 -12.50 13.20
C PHE A 24 50.19 -11.78 13.57
N LEU A 25 49.11 -12.23 12.96
CA LEU A 25 47.78 -11.74 13.22
C LEU A 25 47.07 -12.65 14.24
N PRO A 26 46.32 -12.10 15.20
CA PRO A 26 45.52 -12.88 16.14
C PRO A 26 44.33 -13.57 15.46
N SER A 27 43.98 -13.13 14.25
CA SER A 27 42.87 -13.63 13.44
C SER A 27 43.35 -14.04 12.05
N ARG A 28 42.51 -14.81 11.36
CA ARG A 28 42.80 -15.28 10.00
C ARG A 28 42.20 -14.34 8.96
N TYR A 29 42.88 -14.17 7.84
CA TYR A 29 42.31 -13.65 6.62
C TYR A 29 41.22 -14.59 6.10
N ASN A 30 40.05 -14.04 5.83
CA ASN A 30 39.11 -14.64 4.89
C ASN A 30 39.31 -13.97 3.53
N GLY A 31 39.68 -14.79 2.55
CA GLY A 31 40.09 -14.34 1.23
C GLY A 31 40.53 -15.47 0.32
N LEU A 32 40.90 -15.13 -0.91
CA LEU A 32 41.48 -16.06 -1.88
C LEU A 32 42.99 -16.11 -1.69
N PHE A 33 43.53 -17.32 -1.62
CA PHE A 33 44.97 -17.57 -1.52
C PHE A 33 45.51 -18.21 -2.80
N ASP A 34 46.79 -18.00 -3.06
CA ASP A 34 47.56 -18.77 -4.03
C ASP A 34 47.64 -20.25 -3.59
N LYS A 35 48.08 -21.12 -4.52
CA LYS A 35 48.33 -22.52 -4.21
C LYS A 35 49.42 -22.63 -3.14
N GLU A 36 49.17 -23.43 -2.11
CA GLU A 36 50.15 -23.76 -1.08
C GLU A 36 51.43 -24.36 -1.67
N PHE A 37 52.57 -23.99 -1.10
CA PHE A 37 53.88 -24.59 -1.38
C PHE A 37 54.62 -24.88 -0.08
N THR A 38 55.48 -25.90 -0.09
CA THR A 38 56.24 -26.33 1.09
C THR A 38 57.38 -25.36 1.39
N VAL A 39 57.60 -25.09 2.67
CA VAL A 39 58.72 -24.30 3.19
C VAL A 39 59.32 -25.02 4.38
N ALA A 40 60.64 -24.91 4.57
CA ALA A 40 61.35 -25.47 5.71
C ALA A 40 61.22 -24.60 6.96
N SER A 41 60.95 -23.30 6.81
CA SER A 41 60.77 -22.37 7.91
C SER A 41 59.86 -21.20 7.55
N LEU A 42 59.47 -20.45 8.58
CA LEU A 42 58.73 -19.21 8.43
C LEU A 42 59.56 -18.11 7.73
N ASP A 43 60.87 -18.09 7.95
CA ASP A 43 61.79 -17.17 7.28
C ASP A 43 61.81 -17.41 5.77
N GLU A 44 61.75 -18.68 5.34
CA GLU A 44 61.67 -19.03 3.92
C GLU A 44 60.34 -18.58 3.29
N CYS A 45 59.22 -18.74 3.99
CA CYS A 45 57.92 -18.20 3.53
C CYS A 45 57.96 -16.66 3.41
N SER A 46 58.59 -15.99 4.38
CA SER A 46 58.70 -14.53 4.42
C SER A 46 59.64 -13.99 3.32
N LEU A 47 60.75 -14.68 3.06
CA LEU A 47 61.65 -14.41 1.93
C LEU A 47 60.92 -14.60 0.60
N ALA A 48 60.23 -15.73 0.41
CA ALA A 48 59.47 -16.01 -0.80
C ALA A 48 58.35 -14.97 -1.03
N ALA A 49 57.72 -14.51 0.05
CA ALA A 49 56.73 -13.44 -0.02
C ALA A 49 57.35 -12.10 -0.40
N THR A 50 58.53 -11.77 0.14
CA THR A 50 59.30 -10.57 -0.21
C THR A 50 59.69 -10.58 -1.70
N ASP A 51 60.25 -11.70 -2.18
CA ASP A 51 60.67 -11.87 -3.58
C ASP A 51 59.50 -11.72 -4.56
N LYS A 52 58.31 -12.17 -4.16
CA LYS A 52 57.08 -12.06 -4.95
C LYS A 52 56.26 -10.81 -4.63
N ASN A 53 56.77 -9.91 -3.81
CA ASN A 53 56.11 -8.69 -3.36
C ASN A 53 54.69 -8.92 -2.80
N LYS A 54 54.53 -9.98 -2.01
CA LYS A 54 53.30 -10.30 -1.30
C LYS A 54 53.36 -9.70 0.10
N ILE A 55 52.20 -9.31 0.62
CA ILE A 55 52.10 -8.69 1.95
C ILE A 55 51.39 -9.58 2.97
N GLY A 56 50.37 -10.34 2.55
CA GLY A 56 49.60 -11.21 3.42
C GLY A 56 49.95 -12.67 3.12
N CYS A 57 50.32 -13.41 4.16
CA CYS A 57 50.71 -14.80 4.05
C CYS A 57 49.96 -15.65 5.07
N ARG A 58 49.69 -16.90 4.71
CA ARG A 58 49.25 -17.97 5.60
C ARG A 58 50.33 -19.04 5.66
N VAL A 59 50.69 -19.44 6.86
CA VAL A 59 51.49 -20.63 7.11
C VAL A 59 50.66 -21.65 7.84
N THR A 60 50.67 -22.88 7.33
CA THR A 60 49.97 -24.02 7.89
C THR A 60 51.00 -25.07 8.29
N ILE A 61 50.94 -25.52 9.55
CA ILE A 61 51.80 -26.59 10.07
C ILE A 61 51.06 -27.92 9.90
N LYS A 62 51.50 -28.78 8.96
CA LYS A 62 50.76 -30.00 8.59
C LYS A 62 50.94 -31.17 9.57
N SER A 63 52.03 -31.20 10.33
CA SER A 63 52.31 -32.25 11.32
C SER A 63 53.37 -31.79 12.32
N GLU A 64 53.06 -31.90 13.62
CA GLU A 64 54.03 -31.60 14.68
C GLU A 64 55.26 -32.53 14.64
N GLU A 65 55.08 -33.78 14.20
CA GLU A 65 56.15 -34.79 14.17
C GLU A 65 57.15 -34.55 13.03
N LYS A 66 56.68 -34.09 11.86
CA LYS A 66 57.52 -33.90 10.67
C LYS A 66 57.97 -32.46 10.45
N LYS A 67 57.41 -31.50 11.21
CA LYS A 67 57.65 -30.05 11.04
C LYS A 67 57.47 -29.56 9.60
N GLU A 68 56.61 -30.24 8.83
CA GLU A 68 56.30 -29.82 7.47
C GLU A 68 55.39 -28.58 7.52
N MET A 69 55.89 -27.47 6.99
CA MET A 69 55.16 -26.22 6.89
C MET A 69 54.82 -25.95 5.42
N THR A 70 53.63 -25.40 5.20
CA THR A 70 53.25 -24.85 3.90
C THR A 70 52.93 -23.38 4.01
N CYS A 71 53.23 -22.65 2.94
CA CYS A 71 53.02 -21.22 2.81
C CYS A 71 52.05 -20.96 1.65
N ALA A 72 51.13 -20.02 1.82
CA ALA A 72 50.23 -19.54 0.78
C ALA A 72 50.10 -18.01 0.86
N PHE A 73 50.05 -17.35 -0.29
CA PHE A 73 49.95 -15.89 -0.35
C PHE A 73 48.52 -15.43 -0.56
N LEU A 74 48.13 -14.39 0.16
CA LEU A 74 46.82 -13.77 0.03
C LEU A 74 46.76 -13.01 -1.31
N ARG A 75 45.80 -13.39 -2.16
CA ARG A 75 45.54 -12.72 -3.46
C ARG A 75 44.41 -11.71 -3.38
N GLN A 76 43.38 -12.02 -2.59
CA GLN A 76 42.22 -11.18 -2.42
C GLN A 76 41.75 -11.25 -0.98
N PHE A 77 41.68 -10.09 -0.33
CA PHE A 77 41.18 -9.97 1.03
C PHE A 77 39.68 -9.65 1.02
N SER A 78 38.92 -10.23 1.96
CA SER A 78 37.51 -9.90 2.16
C SER A 78 37.22 -9.40 3.58
N ARG A 79 37.69 -10.12 4.60
CA ARG A 79 37.52 -9.76 6.02
C ARG A 79 38.49 -10.55 6.91
N PHE A 80 38.57 -10.20 8.19
CA PHE A 80 39.15 -11.07 9.20
C PHE A 80 38.10 -12.02 9.80
N GLU A 81 38.55 -13.19 10.26
CA GLU A 81 37.75 -14.16 11.00
C GLU A 81 38.52 -14.68 12.21
N SER A 82 37.80 -15.12 13.24
CA SER A 82 38.43 -15.80 14.38
C SER A 82 39.17 -17.05 13.91
N ARG A 83 40.35 -17.28 14.46
CA ARG A 83 41.14 -18.47 14.14
C ARG A 83 40.42 -19.73 14.61
N SER A 84 40.13 -20.62 13.66
CA SER A 84 39.47 -21.91 13.92
C SER A 84 40.46 -23.05 14.07
N ASP A 85 41.57 -23.02 13.34
CA ASP A 85 42.61 -24.05 13.36
C ASP A 85 43.87 -23.50 14.07
N PRO A 86 44.36 -24.15 15.14
CA PRO A 86 45.58 -23.70 15.83
C PRO A 86 46.84 -23.79 14.97
N ASN A 87 46.84 -24.60 13.90
CA ASN A 87 47.99 -24.82 13.03
C ASN A 87 48.09 -23.80 11.88
N ASP A 88 47.07 -22.98 11.68
CA ASP A 88 47.04 -21.91 10.68
C ASP A 88 47.44 -20.59 11.33
N TYR A 89 48.50 -19.98 10.79
CA TYR A 89 49.01 -18.69 11.23
C TYR A 89 49.05 -17.74 10.04
N ASP A 90 48.32 -16.63 10.16
CA ASP A 90 48.37 -15.57 9.18
C ASP A 90 49.31 -14.48 9.68
N PHE A 91 50.10 -13.92 8.77
CA PHE A 91 51.00 -12.82 9.07
C PHE A 91 51.02 -11.81 7.93
N ILE A 92 51.36 -10.57 8.30
CA ILE A 92 51.61 -9.48 7.37
C ILE A 92 53.10 -9.13 7.34
N LEU A 93 53.66 -8.95 6.15
CA LEU A 93 55.06 -8.52 5.97
C LEU A 93 55.24 -7.03 6.23
N ASP A 94 56.33 -6.70 6.92
CA ASP A 94 56.78 -5.33 7.16
C ASP A 94 57.74 -4.87 6.07
N THR A 95 57.23 -4.04 5.16
CA THR A 95 58.03 -3.48 4.07
C THR A 95 58.70 -2.15 4.43
N LYS A 96 58.56 -1.63 5.67
CA LYS A 96 59.22 -0.37 6.06
C LYS A 96 60.69 -0.63 6.46
N ALA A 97 61.58 -0.17 5.60
CA ALA A 97 63.03 -0.19 5.76
C ALA A 97 63.58 0.88 6.75
N ASP A 98 62.80 1.30 7.75
CA ASP A 98 63.36 2.19 8.79
C ASP A 98 64.27 1.36 9.71
N ASP A 99 65.58 1.60 9.55
CA ASP A 99 66.70 0.86 10.15
C ASP A 99 66.78 0.98 11.69
N ASN A 100 66.01 1.87 12.32
CA ASN A 100 66.23 2.24 13.72
C ASN A 100 65.32 1.56 14.76
N VAL A 101 64.51 0.56 14.40
CA VAL A 101 63.61 -0.11 15.38
C VAL A 101 63.67 -1.63 15.24
N CYS A 102 64.79 -2.23 15.66
CA CYS A 102 65.02 -3.67 15.75
C CYS A 102 64.69 -4.21 17.15
N LEU A 103 63.41 -4.38 17.46
CA LEU A 103 62.99 -5.06 18.67
C LEU A 103 61.91 -6.10 18.34
N TRP A 104 62.33 -7.36 18.25
CA TRP A 104 61.52 -8.57 18.02
C TRP A 104 60.37 -8.76 19.03
N ASN A 105 60.39 -8.01 20.14
CA ASN A 105 59.36 -8.01 21.17
C ASN A 105 58.32 -6.87 21.03
N THR A 106 58.40 -6.03 20.00
CA THR A 106 57.41 -4.96 19.77
C THR A 106 56.32 -5.45 18.82
N VAL A 107 55.16 -5.80 19.39
CA VAL A 107 53.95 -6.14 18.64
C VAL A 107 53.44 -4.88 17.94
N ARG A 108 53.67 -4.77 16.63
CA ARG A 108 53.29 -3.60 15.82
C ARG A 108 51.80 -3.62 15.48
N ASN A 109 51.17 -2.46 15.54
CA ASN A 109 49.76 -2.29 15.23
C ASN A 109 49.55 -2.39 13.71
N VAL A 110 48.58 -3.20 13.24
CA VAL A 110 48.22 -3.29 11.80
C VAL A 110 47.86 -1.91 11.25
N SER A 111 47.27 -1.00 12.03
CA SER A 111 47.05 0.40 11.62
C SER A 111 48.35 1.21 11.40
N GLN A 112 49.44 0.93 12.14
CA GLN A 112 50.76 1.55 11.92
C GLN A 112 51.46 1.00 10.67
N PHE A 113 51.13 -0.25 10.30
CA PHE A 113 51.46 -0.81 8.99
C PHE A 113 50.69 -0.09 7.87
N ILE A 114 49.39 0.05 8.06
CA ILE A 114 48.43 0.60 7.09
C ILE A 114 48.59 2.12 6.84
N SER A 115 49.19 2.85 7.79
CA SER A 115 49.42 4.30 7.66
C SER A 115 50.59 4.66 6.74
N GLY A 116 51.43 3.69 6.36
CA GLY A 116 52.41 3.87 5.28
C GLY A 116 51.70 3.91 3.92
N SER A 117 52.08 4.85 3.05
CA SER A 117 51.74 4.75 1.64
C SER A 117 52.41 3.50 1.06
N CYS A 118 51.66 2.67 0.32
CA CYS A 118 52.21 1.54 -0.42
C CYS A 118 53.11 2.08 -1.56
N THR A 119 54.33 2.50 -1.21
CA THR A 119 55.27 3.16 -2.13
C THR A 119 56.21 2.18 -2.83
N VAL A 120 56.23 0.93 -2.37
CA VAL A 120 57.06 -0.12 -2.97
C VAL A 120 56.44 -0.52 -4.30
N LYS A 121 57.07 -0.11 -5.41
CA LYS A 121 56.76 -0.57 -6.76
C LYS A 121 56.87 -2.10 -6.80
N GLY A 122 55.74 -2.79 -6.67
CA GLY A 122 55.68 -4.24 -6.75
C GLY A 122 54.82 -4.90 -5.68
N ALA A 123 54.66 -4.29 -4.50
CA ALA A 123 53.82 -4.84 -3.44
C ALA A 123 52.36 -4.99 -3.90
N ASP A 124 51.67 -6.01 -3.38
CA ASP A 124 50.23 -6.26 -3.62
C ASP A 124 49.36 -5.17 -2.96
N CYS A 125 49.51 -3.92 -3.45
CA CYS A 125 48.86 -2.74 -2.89
C CYS A 125 47.34 -2.86 -2.94
N ALA A 126 46.78 -3.65 -3.87
CA ALA A 126 45.34 -3.91 -3.92
C ALA A 126 44.85 -4.66 -2.67
N VAL A 127 45.58 -5.71 -2.26
CA VAL A 127 45.29 -6.42 -1.00
C VAL A 127 45.51 -5.48 0.19
N PHE A 128 46.55 -4.65 0.17
CA PHE A 128 46.85 -3.71 1.25
C PHE A 128 45.71 -2.70 1.44
N GLU A 129 45.29 -2.06 0.35
CA GLU A 129 44.19 -1.09 0.34
C GLU A 129 42.87 -1.75 0.73
N SER A 130 42.67 -3.03 0.42
CA SER A 130 41.48 -3.78 0.87
C SER A 130 41.49 -4.02 2.38
N ILE A 131 42.63 -4.39 2.95
CA ILE A 131 42.80 -4.56 4.41
C ILE A 131 42.61 -3.20 5.11
N LYS A 132 43.19 -2.13 4.54
CA LYS A 132 43.03 -0.75 5.02
C LYS A 132 41.59 -0.29 5.01
N ALA A 133 40.89 -0.46 3.89
CA ALA A 133 39.49 -0.11 3.73
C ALA A 133 38.62 -0.86 4.73
N PHE A 134 38.89 -2.16 4.95
CA PHE A 134 38.19 -2.93 5.97
C PHE A 134 38.45 -2.39 7.37
N CYS A 135 39.71 -2.21 7.81
CA CYS A 135 40.00 -1.67 9.13
C CYS A 135 39.47 -0.24 9.33
N THR A 136 39.36 0.55 8.26
CA THR A 136 38.70 1.87 8.31
C THR A 136 37.19 1.72 8.45
N PHE A 137 36.59 0.75 7.76
CA PHE A 137 35.14 0.50 7.77
C PHE A 137 34.65 -0.10 9.10
N VAL A 138 35.36 -1.12 9.62
CA VAL A 138 34.99 -1.77 10.88
C VAL A 138 35.42 -0.98 12.12
N GLY A 139 36.20 0.09 11.91
CA GLY A 139 36.83 0.87 12.95
C GLY A 139 38.17 0.27 13.36
N THR A 140 39.08 1.12 13.83
CA THR A 140 40.40 0.73 14.35
C THR A 140 40.33 -0.10 15.62
N ASP A 141 39.12 -0.36 16.12
CA ASP A 141 38.82 -0.82 17.47
C ASP A 141 38.55 -2.33 17.54
N VAL A 142 38.49 -2.95 16.36
CA VAL A 142 38.44 -4.39 16.18
C VAL A 142 39.79 -4.96 16.59
N ALA A 143 39.80 -5.97 17.46
CA ALA A 143 41.03 -6.55 18.03
C ALA A 143 42.03 -7.00 16.95
N GLU A 144 41.51 -7.35 15.77
CA GLU A 144 42.23 -7.73 14.57
C GLU A 144 42.93 -6.56 13.85
N CYS A 145 42.44 -5.34 14.05
CA CYS A 145 43.06 -4.09 13.61
C CYS A 145 43.86 -3.42 14.75
N LEU A 146 43.95 -4.05 15.94
CA LEU A 146 44.68 -3.59 17.14
C LEU A 146 45.82 -4.54 17.53
N SER A 147 46.77 -4.01 18.33
CA SER A 147 47.77 -4.80 19.05
C SER A 147 47.26 -5.14 20.45
N LEU A 148 47.43 -6.39 20.88
CA LEU A 148 46.97 -7.01 22.14
C LEU A 148 47.47 -6.37 23.46
N GLN A 149 48.11 -5.20 23.42
CA GLN A 149 48.64 -4.52 24.62
C GLN A 149 47.95 -3.20 25.00
N TYR A 150 46.97 -2.72 24.24
CA TYR A 150 46.16 -1.60 24.70
C TYR A 150 44.94 -2.09 25.47
N THR A 151 44.95 -1.92 26.80
CA THR A 151 43.73 -1.90 27.60
C THR A 151 42.76 -0.90 26.99
N VAL A 152 41.68 -1.42 26.41
CA VAL A 152 40.62 -0.72 25.68
C VAL A 152 39.82 0.17 26.64
N LYS A 153 40.42 1.26 27.12
CA LYS A 153 39.70 2.23 27.95
C LYS A 153 39.06 3.37 27.14
N ASN A 154 39.51 3.65 25.92
CA ASN A 154 39.10 4.87 25.20
C ASN A 154 38.84 4.60 23.70
N VAL A 155 37.92 3.70 23.37
CA VAL A 155 37.36 3.67 22.00
C VAL A 155 36.17 4.61 22.00
N GLU A 156 36.32 5.73 21.32
CA GLU A 156 35.25 6.71 21.13
C GLU A 156 34.34 6.25 19.98
N CYS A 157 33.04 6.25 20.22
CA CYS A 157 32.07 5.94 19.17
C CYS A 157 32.14 6.97 18.03
N PRO A 158 31.78 6.60 16.78
CA PRO A 158 31.71 7.52 15.67
C PRO A 158 30.85 8.75 16.00
N SER A 159 31.16 9.90 15.40
CA SER A 159 30.39 11.13 15.62
C SER A 159 28.88 10.90 15.46
N GLY A 160 28.10 11.33 16.45
CA GLY A 160 26.65 11.09 16.50
C GLY A 160 26.24 9.83 17.28
N GLN A 161 27.19 9.10 17.86
CA GLN A 161 26.95 7.94 18.70
C GLN A 161 27.56 8.12 20.10
N ILE A 162 27.01 7.41 21.09
CA ILE A 162 27.47 7.35 22.46
C ILE A 162 27.88 5.91 22.80
N THR A 163 28.93 5.79 23.61
CA THR A 163 29.36 4.50 24.15
C THR A 163 28.35 4.03 25.19
N VAL A 164 27.97 2.77 25.11
CA VAL A 164 27.14 2.09 26.10
C VAL A 164 27.99 1.04 26.81
N ASP A 165 28.27 1.30 28.09
CA ASP A 165 29.09 0.43 28.94
C ASP A 165 28.38 -0.91 29.20
N LEU A 166 28.92 -1.99 28.64
CA LEU A 166 28.54 -3.34 29.02
C LEU A 166 29.33 -3.78 30.25
N LYS A 167 28.67 -4.51 31.16
CA LYS A 167 29.27 -5.10 32.38
C LYS A 167 30.49 -6.03 32.16
N LYS A 168 30.89 -6.29 30.91
CA LYS A 168 31.98 -7.19 30.52
C LYS A 168 33.11 -6.51 29.72
N GLY A 169 33.22 -5.18 29.76
CA GLY A 169 34.32 -4.46 29.09
C GLY A 169 34.26 -4.49 27.55
N LYS A 170 33.09 -4.79 26.98
CA LYS A 170 32.81 -4.63 25.55
C LYS A 170 32.24 -3.23 25.33
N HIS A 171 32.81 -2.49 24.38
CA HIS A 171 32.28 -1.20 23.96
C HIS A 171 31.32 -1.41 22.79
N LEU A 172 30.09 -0.96 22.99
CA LEU A 172 29.08 -0.89 21.95
C LEU A 172 28.67 0.57 21.78
N CYS A 173 28.21 0.92 20.57
CA CYS A 173 27.80 2.27 20.24
C CYS A 173 26.31 2.33 19.92
N CYS A 174 25.62 3.33 20.48
CA CYS A 174 24.24 3.67 20.15
C CYS A 174 24.15 5.10 19.63
N PRO A 175 23.22 5.44 18.73
CA PRO A 175 22.96 6.84 18.37
C PRO A 175 22.68 7.72 19.59
N ILE A 176 23.10 8.99 19.56
CA ILE A 176 22.78 9.96 20.61
C ILE A 176 21.26 10.02 20.82
N GLY A 177 20.82 9.90 22.07
CA GLY A 177 19.39 9.88 22.45
C GLY A 177 18.75 8.48 22.45
N GLU A 178 19.48 7.45 22.03
CA GLU A 178 19.10 6.06 22.19
C GLU A 178 19.89 5.39 23.31
N GLN A 179 19.33 4.31 23.85
CA GLN A 179 19.97 3.45 24.84
C GLN A 179 20.07 2.02 24.31
N LEU A 180 21.07 1.29 24.79
CA LEU A 180 21.20 -0.12 24.47
C LEU A 180 19.98 -0.87 24.99
N ALA A 181 19.22 -1.48 24.08
CA ALA A 181 18.09 -2.32 24.44
C ALA A 181 18.50 -3.79 24.56
N GLU A 182 19.32 -4.29 23.63
CA GLU A 182 19.81 -5.67 23.63
C GLU A 182 21.14 -5.80 22.86
N GLU A 183 22.01 -6.73 23.28
CA GLU A 183 23.16 -7.19 22.48
C GLU A 183 22.82 -8.57 21.90
N ARG A 184 22.97 -8.76 20.57
CA ARG A 184 22.98 -10.10 19.96
C ARG A 184 24.15 -10.24 19.00
N ASN A 185 24.90 -11.34 19.15
CA ASN A 185 26.05 -11.68 18.29
C ASN A 185 27.08 -10.53 18.20
N GLY A 186 27.36 -9.86 19.32
CA GLY A 186 28.32 -8.75 19.37
C GLY A 186 27.83 -7.45 18.72
N LYS A 187 26.56 -7.37 18.30
CA LYS A 187 25.94 -6.15 17.77
C LYS A 187 25.00 -5.52 18.79
N ALA A 188 25.08 -4.19 18.91
CA ALA A 188 24.17 -3.37 19.69
C ALA A 188 22.84 -3.17 18.96
N TYR A 189 21.73 -3.42 19.64
CA TYR A 189 20.40 -3.00 19.21
C TYR A 189 19.91 -1.92 20.15
N CYS A 190 19.85 -0.70 19.63
CA CYS A 190 19.53 0.49 20.39
C CYS A 190 18.08 0.92 20.13
N CYS A 191 17.47 1.55 21.13
CA CYS A 191 16.15 2.15 21.06
C CYS A 191 16.11 3.48 21.80
N PRO A 192 15.24 4.43 21.39
CA PRO A 192 14.97 5.64 22.17
C PRO A 192 14.54 5.32 23.61
N SER A 193 14.88 6.18 24.57
CA SER A 193 14.70 5.90 26.01
C SER A 193 13.26 5.60 26.44
N ASN A 194 12.27 6.09 25.69
CA ASN A 194 10.84 5.87 25.94
C ASN A 194 10.24 4.68 25.16
N LYS A 195 11.06 3.93 24.42
CA LYS A 195 10.64 2.78 23.61
C LYS A 195 11.34 1.50 24.06
N LYS A 196 10.72 0.37 23.75
CA LYS A 196 11.26 -0.96 24.01
C LYS A 196 11.55 -1.68 22.71
N LEU A 197 12.67 -2.38 22.65
CA LEU A 197 12.96 -3.30 21.56
C LEU A 197 11.94 -4.43 21.59
N LYS A 198 11.20 -4.60 20.49
CA LYS A 198 10.24 -5.71 20.31
C LYS A 198 10.72 -6.73 19.28
N GLY A 199 11.63 -6.36 18.38
CA GLY A 199 12.16 -7.26 17.37
C GLY A 199 13.28 -6.66 16.55
N ILE A 200 13.75 -7.45 15.59
CA ILE A 200 14.79 -7.07 14.64
C ILE A 200 14.29 -7.43 13.23
N PHE A 201 14.30 -6.48 12.30
CA PHE A 201 13.87 -6.67 10.92
C PHE A 201 14.95 -6.14 9.97
N ASN A 202 15.42 -6.98 9.05
CA ASN A 202 16.54 -6.67 8.14
C ASN A 202 17.77 -6.07 8.86
N GLY A 203 18.12 -6.65 10.02
CA GLY A 203 19.27 -6.22 10.83
C GLY A 203 19.12 -4.89 11.57
N LYS A 204 17.92 -4.27 11.55
CA LYS A 204 17.57 -3.04 12.27
C LYS A 204 16.66 -3.32 13.46
N SER A 205 16.84 -2.59 14.56
CA SER A 205 15.97 -2.67 15.74
C SER A 205 14.57 -2.14 15.45
N ILE A 206 13.55 -2.86 15.91
CA ILE A 206 12.15 -2.41 15.92
C ILE A 206 11.80 -1.99 17.35
N CYS A 207 11.71 -0.68 17.54
CA CYS A 207 11.46 -0.05 18.84
C CYS A 207 10.03 0.47 18.90
N CYS A 208 9.24 -0.05 19.83
CA CYS A 208 7.82 0.27 19.98
C CYS A 208 7.54 0.95 21.32
N ASN A 209 6.40 1.64 21.45
CA ASN A 209 5.95 2.07 22.77
C ASN A 209 5.65 0.84 23.64
N PRO A 210 5.69 0.94 24.98
CA PRO A 210 5.52 -0.21 25.87
C PRO A 210 4.26 -1.05 25.60
N ASN A 211 3.16 -0.37 25.27
CA ASN A 211 1.83 -0.95 25.05
C ASN A 211 1.52 -1.26 23.58
N ASP A 212 2.43 -0.91 22.66
CA ASP A 212 2.26 -1.23 21.25
C ASP A 212 2.51 -2.73 21.02
N ASN A 213 1.75 -3.28 20.06
CA ASN A 213 1.87 -4.64 19.58
C ASN A 213 2.92 -4.73 18.48
N TYR A 214 3.61 -5.85 18.39
CA TYR A 214 4.57 -6.14 17.33
C TYR A 214 4.40 -7.57 16.85
N LYS A 215 4.47 -7.78 15.53
CA LYS A 215 4.47 -9.11 14.92
C LYS A 215 5.87 -9.40 14.41
N THR A 216 6.45 -10.52 14.83
CA THR A 216 7.77 -10.96 14.36
C THR A 216 7.82 -11.01 12.84
N GLY A 217 8.90 -10.45 12.27
CA GLY A 217 9.11 -10.42 10.82
C GLY A 217 8.51 -9.19 10.12
N THR A 218 7.97 -8.22 10.85
CA THR A 218 7.48 -6.95 10.28
C THR A 218 8.41 -5.79 10.62
N SER A 219 8.29 -4.68 9.86
CA SER A 219 9.12 -3.48 10.01
C SER A 219 8.51 -2.40 10.93
N PHE A 220 7.31 -2.62 11.47
CA PHE A 220 6.58 -1.60 12.25
C PHE A 220 5.78 -2.18 13.40
N CYS A 221 5.50 -1.31 14.37
CA CYS A 221 4.67 -1.58 15.54
C CYS A 221 3.24 -1.12 15.30
N CYS A 222 2.28 -1.76 15.98
CA CYS A 222 0.89 -1.36 15.98
C CYS A 222 0.47 -0.73 17.31
N PRO A 223 -0.27 0.39 17.27
CA PRO A 223 -0.71 1.06 18.48
C PRO A 223 -1.64 0.16 19.30
N THR A 224 -1.75 0.45 20.60
CA THR A 224 -2.67 -0.23 21.52
C THR A 224 -4.07 -0.35 20.91
N GLY A 225 -4.67 -1.54 21.00
CA GLY A 225 -5.99 -1.85 20.43
C GLY A 225 -5.99 -2.20 18.93
N LYS A 226 -4.85 -2.07 18.24
CA LYS A 226 -4.66 -2.56 16.87
C LYS A 226 -3.62 -3.67 16.84
N GLN A 227 -3.72 -4.50 15.81
CA GLN A 227 -2.79 -5.59 15.52
C GLN A 227 -2.33 -5.52 14.08
N PHE A 228 -1.18 -6.12 13.80
CA PHE A 228 -0.74 -6.30 12.42
C PHE A 228 -1.77 -7.14 11.67
N SER A 229 -2.18 -6.66 10.51
CA SER A 229 -3.11 -7.33 9.62
C SER A 229 -2.61 -7.19 8.19
N SER A 230 -2.82 -8.24 7.39
CA SER A 230 -2.40 -8.29 6.00
C SER A 230 -3.51 -8.85 5.13
N GLY A 231 -3.74 -8.26 3.96
CA GLY A 231 -4.80 -8.65 3.04
C GLY A 231 -4.63 -7.98 1.68
N ASN A 232 -4.87 -8.71 0.58
CA ASN A 232 -4.75 -8.20 -0.79
C ASN A 232 -3.40 -7.51 -1.10
N GLY A 233 -2.30 -8.04 -0.54
CA GLY A 233 -0.95 -7.47 -0.72
C GLY A 233 -0.68 -6.19 0.08
N LEU A 234 -1.59 -5.81 0.98
CA LEU A 234 -1.43 -4.65 1.88
C LEU A 234 -1.13 -5.13 3.30
N GLU A 235 -0.29 -4.37 4.01
CA GLU A 235 0.04 -4.60 5.42
C GLU A 235 -0.24 -3.33 6.22
N ARG A 236 -0.99 -3.45 7.31
CA ARG A 236 -1.28 -2.32 8.21
C ARG A 236 -1.71 -2.78 9.59
N CYS A 237 -1.66 -1.86 10.54
CA CYS A 237 -2.31 -2.02 11.83
C CYS A 237 -3.82 -1.81 11.73
N CYS A 238 -4.58 -2.85 12.02
CA CYS A 238 -6.04 -2.83 12.05
C CYS A 238 -6.59 -3.27 13.41
N PRO A 239 -7.78 -2.80 13.81
CA PRO A 239 -8.52 -3.40 14.93
C PRO A 239 -8.69 -4.91 14.75
N SER A 240 -8.92 -5.62 15.86
CA SER A 240 -9.12 -7.07 15.81
C SER A 240 -10.28 -7.45 14.88
N GLY A 241 -10.07 -8.51 14.07
CA GLY A 241 -11.05 -8.98 13.08
C GLY A 241 -11.15 -8.18 11.78
N LEU A 242 -10.41 -7.07 11.63
CA LEU A 242 -10.38 -6.27 10.41
C LEU A 242 -9.09 -6.50 9.60
N VAL A 243 -9.19 -6.35 8.28
CA VAL A 243 -8.10 -6.47 7.32
C VAL A 243 -7.90 -5.18 6.54
N PRO A 244 -6.67 -4.87 6.08
CA PRO A 244 -6.44 -3.71 5.24
C PRO A 244 -7.23 -3.84 3.93
N SER A 245 -7.93 -2.78 3.54
CA SER A 245 -8.63 -2.67 2.27
C SER A 245 -8.34 -1.34 1.61
N LYS A 246 -8.23 -1.37 0.29
CA LYS A 246 -8.06 -0.18 -0.55
C LYS A 246 -9.42 0.31 -1.05
N SER A 247 -9.63 1.63 -1.12
CA SER A 247 -10.75 2.25 -1.81
C SER A 247 -10.48 2.35 -3.31
N ILE A 248 -11.52 2.70 -4.08
CA ILE A 248 -11.41 3.02 -5.51
C ILE A 248 -10.44 4.19 -5.75
N SER A 249 -10.45 5.19 -4.87
CA SER A 249 -9.52 6.34 -4.91
C SER A 249 -8.09 6.01 -4.48
N GLY A 250 -7.84 4.79 -3.99
CA GLY A 250 -6.53 4.31 -3.59
C GLY A 250 -6.15 4.52 -2.13
N SER A 251 -6.99 5.19 -1.34
CA SER A 251 -6.86 5.27 0.11
C SER A 251 -6.99 3.90 0.76
N ILE A 252 -6.32 3.69 1.89
CA ILE A 252 -6.33 2.41 2.60
C ILE A 252 -6.97 2.63 3.97
N GLY A 253 -7.84 1.72 4.37
CA GLY A 253 -8.40 1.62 5.72
C GLY A 253 -8.53 0.16 6.16
N CYS A 254 -9.20 -0.08 7.28
CA CYS A 254 -9.39 -1.41 7.86
C CYS A 254 -10.86 -1.80 7.78
N CYS A 255 -11.14 -2.92 7.11
CA CYS A 255 -12.49 -3.40 6.88
C CYS A 255 -12.66 -4.88 7.24
N PRO A 256 -13.90 -5.34 7.49
CA PRO A 256 -14.18 -6.75 7.57
C PRO A 256 -13.75 -7.46 6.27
N ASN A 257 -13.39 -8.73 6.37
CA ASN A 257 -12.98 -9.49 5.20
C ASN A 257 -14.07 -9.48 4.11
N GLY A 258 -13.67 -9.27 2.85
CA GLY A 258 -14.58 -9.13 1.71
C GLY A 258 -15.30 -7.79 1.58
N ARG A 259 -15.02 -6.80 2.45
CA ARG A 259 -15.51 -5.43 2.33
C ARG A 259 -14.42 -4.49 1.84
N THR A 260 -14.84 -3.45 1.14
CA THR A 260 -14.02 -2.39 0.56
C THR A 260 -14.08 -1.14 1.42
N TYR A 261 -12.91 -0.56 1.71
CA TYR A 261 -12.82 0.72 2.40
C TYR A 261 -13.38 1.84 1.52
N VAL A 262 -14.25 2.68 2.10
CA VAL A 262 -14.85 3.83 1.39
C VAL A 262 -14.26 5.14 1.88
N LYS A 263 -14.34 5.39 3.19
CA LYS A 263 -13.84 6.62 3.83
C LYS A 263 -13.64 6.41 5.32
N THR A 264 -12.95 7.35 5.95
CA THR A 264 -12.88 7.47 7.41
C THR A 264 -13.69 8.68 7.85
N GLN A 265 -14.55 8.53 8.84
CA GLN A 265 -15.31 9.64 9.44
C GLN A 265 -15.25 9.52 10.96
N ASN A 266 -14.88 10.60 11.65
CA ASN A 266 -14.73 10.63 13.11
C ASN A 266 -13.75 9.55 13.65
N GLY A 267 -12.73 9.19 12.87
CA GLY A 267 -11.74 8.16 13.26
C GLY A 267 -12.16 6.72 12.97
N ASP A 268 -13.38 6.51 12.47
CA ASP A 268 -13.88 5.19 12.10
C ASP A 268 -13.80 4.96 10.59
N ASP A 269 -13.30 3.79 10.21
CA ASP A 269 -13.30 3.34 8.82
C ASP A 269 -14.69 2.80 8.45
N HIS A 270 -15.24 3.30 7.35
CA HIS A 270 -16.51 2.88 6.78
C HIS A 270 -16.27 1.94 5.60
N CYS A 271 -17.00 0.82 5.63
CA CYS A 271 -16.72 -0.32 4.77
C CYS A 271 -17.98 -0.81 4.05
N CYS A 272 -17.91 -0.89 2.73
CA CYS A 272 -19.03 -1.31 1.89
C CYS A 272 -18.66 -2.52 1.03
N PRO A 273 -19.64 -3.27 0.51
CA PRO A 273 -19.39 -4.21 -0.58
C PRO A 273 -18.68 -3.52 -1.76
N ASN A 274 -17.99 -4.30 -2.58
CA ASN A 274 -17.31 -3.75 -3.76
C ASN A 274 -18.32 -3.10 -4.73
N GLY A 275 -18.02 -1.89 -5.21
CA GLY A 275 -18.93 -1.11 -6.07
C GLY A 275 -20.08 -0.41 -5.33
N GLU A 276 -20.04 -0.36 -3.99
CA GLU A 276 -21.01 0.38 -3.19
C GLU A 276 -20.38 1.56 -2.44
N GLU A 277 -21.18 2.60 -2.24
CA GLU A 277 -20.85 3.82 -1.52
C GLU A 277 -21.49 3.82 -0.12
N PHE A 278 -20.82 4.51 0.81
CA PHE A 278 -21.32 4.64 2.17
C PHE A 278 -22.53 5.57 2.23
N GLY A 279 -23.64 5.08 2.76
CA GLY A 279 -24.83 5.86 3.06
C GLY A 279 -24.84 6.36 4.50
N LYS A 280 -25.02 5.44 5.46
CA LYS A 280 -25.18 5.76 6.88
C LYS A 280 -24.63 4.63 7.76
N ARG A 281 -24.23 4.95 8.98
CA ARG A 281 -23.95 3.98 10.04
C ARG A 281 -25.06 3.99 11.08
N GLU A 282 -25.58 2.82 11.44
CA GLU A 282 -26.58 2.67 12.51
C GLU A 282 -26.36 1.35 13.25
N GLY A 283 -26.29 1.40 14.59
CA GLY A 283 -26.01 0.22 15.41
C GLY A 283 -24.65 -0.45 15.14
N GLY A 284 -23.66 0.32 14.67
CA GLY A 284 -22.34 -0.21 14.30
C GLY A 284 -22.29 -0.90 12.93
N ILE A 285 -23.38 -0.89 12.17
CA ILE A 285 -23.47 -1.45 10.82
C ILE A 285 -23.39 -0.32 9.79
N ASP A 286 -22.51 -0.47 8.80
CA ASP A 286 -22.45 0.41 7.64
C ASP A 286 -23.48 -0.01 6.60
N TYR A 287 -24.42 0.89 6.33
CA TYR A 287 -25.42 0.78 5.28
C TYR A 287 -24.92 1.47 4.03
N CYS A 288 -24.88 0.69 2.95
CA CYS A 288 -24.25 1.07 1.70
C CYS A 288 -25.27 1.08 0.56
N CYS A 289 -24.96 1.83 -0.48
CA CYS A 289 -25.78 1.95 -1.68
C CYS A 289 -24.93 1.65 -2.91
N PRO A 290 -25.49 1.02 -3.95
CA PRO A 290 -24.81 0.89 -5.23
C PRO A 290 -24.32 2.25 -5.75
N GLU A 291 -23.18 2.26 -6.44
CA GLU A 291 -22.63 3.46 -7.07
C GLU A 291 -23.69 4.24 -7.86
N GLY A 292 -23.69 5.58 -7.69
CA GLY A 292 -24.68 6.47 -8.32
C GLY A 292 -26.07 6.49 -7.66
N LYS A 293 -26.28 5.75 -6.56
CA LYS A 293 -27.50 5.82 -5.74
C LYS A 293 -27.27 6.54 -4.42
N ILE A 294 -28.30 7.27 -3.99
CA ILE A 294 -28.32 8.04 -2.76
C ILE A 294 -29.10 7.27 -1.69
N PHE A 295 -28.48 7.08 -0.54
CA PHE A 295 -29.11 6.52 0.65
C PHE A 295 -30.32 7.35 1.10
N GLN A 296 -31.43 6.68 1.39
CA GLN A 296 -32.66 7.31 1.86
C GLN A 296 -32.94 6.94 3.32
N GLU A 297 -33.11 5.65 3.60
CA GLU A 297 -33.39 5.15 4.94
C GLU A 297 -32.94 3.69 5.12
N VAL A 298 -33.01 3.19 6.35
CA VAL A 298 -32.88 1.76 6.66
C VAL A 298 -34.26 1.21 6.96
N LYS A 299 -34.65 0.11 6.30
CA LYS A 299 -35.88 -0.63 6.61
C LYS A 299 -35.62 -2.12 6.66
N ASN A 300 -36.04 -2.77 7.74
CA ASN A 300 -35.83 -4.20 7.99
C ASN A 300 -34.35 -4.62 7.85
N GLY A 301 -33.43 -3.78 8.35
CA GLY A 301 -31.98 -4.04 8.29
C GLY A 301 -31.38 -3.94 6.87
N LYS A 302 -32.08 -3.34 5.91
CA LYS A 302 -31.59 -3.11 4.55
C LYS A 302 -31.57 -1.61 4.24
N SER A 303 -30.54 -1.17 3.51
CA SER A 303 -30.48 0.18 2.94
C SER A 303 -31.49 0.31 1.81
N ILE A 304 -32.21 1.43 1.82
CA ILE A 304 -33.06 1.85 0.72
C ILE A 304 -32.34 2.98 0.00
N CYS A 305 -32.08 2.76 -1.29
CA CYS A 305 -31.26 3.64 -2.12
C CYS A 305 -32.04 4.02 -3.37
N CYS A 306 -32.09 5.32 -3.67
CA CYS A 306 -32.72 5.85 -4.88
C CYS A 306 -31.65 6.35 -5.85
N SER A 307 -31.93 6.30 -7.16
CA SER A 307 -31.04 6.93 -8.14
C SER A 307 -30.89 8.43 -7.87
N ASN A 308 -29.76 9.01 -8.30
CA ASN A 308 -29.52 10.44 -8.14
C ASN A 308 -30.71 11.28 -8.68
N GLY A 309 -31.16 12.27 -7.91
CA GLY A 309 -32.33 13.11 -8.21
C GLY A 309 -33.69 12.53 -7.81
N LEU A 310 -33.77 11.28 -7.34
CA LEU A 310 -35.00 10.68 -6.82
C LEU A 310 -34.96 10.59 -5.29
N THR A 311 -36.13 10.68 -4.66
CA THR A 311 -36.33 10.48 -3.23
C THR A 311 -37.34 9.38 -2.97
N LEU A 312 -37.19 8.69 -1.84
CA LEU A 312 -38.15 7.67 -1.42
C LEU A 312 -39.49 8.34 -1.07
N LYS A 313 -40.56 7.96 -1.77
CA LYS A 313 -41.92 8.45 -1.50
C LYS A 313 -42.80 7.45 -0.77
N GLY A 314 -42.49 6.16 -0.86
CA GLY A 314 -43.22 5.13 -0.14
C GLY A 314 -42.89 3.73 -0.62
N TYR A 315 -43.84 2.82 -0.43
CA TYR A 315 -43.70 1.41 -0.75
C TYR A 315 -44.93 0.91 -1.51
N HIS A 316 -44.71 0.09 -2.52
CA HIS A 316 -45.78 -0.61 -3.25
C HIS A 316 -45.44 -2.08 -3.36
N ASN A 317 -46.34 -2.95 -2.89
CA ASN A 317 -46.11 -4.40 -2.76
C ASN A 317 -44.79 -4.74 -2.03
N GLY A 318 -44.46 -3.96 -0.99
CA GLY A 318 -43.24 -4.14 -0.20
C GLY A 318 -41.96 -3.61 -0.83
N MET A 319 -41.97 -3.16 -2.09
CA MET A 319 -40.81 -2.59 -2.77
C MET A 319 -40.76 -1.07 -2.60
N PRO A 320 -39.58 -0.46 -2.34
CA PRO A 320 -39.43 0.98 -2.22
C PRO A 320 -39.71 1.67 -3.57
N GLN A 321 -40.42 2.79 -3.52
CA GLN A 321 -40.74 3.61 -4.69
C GLN A 321 -40.03 4.95 -4.59
N CYS A 322 -39.08 5.14 -5.51
CA CYS A 322 -38.27 6.35 -5.65
C CYS A 322 -38.87 7.22 -6.75
N CYS A 323 -39.25 8.45 -6.41
CA CYS A 323 -39.82 9.40 -7.36
C CYS A 323 -39.06 10.73 -7.32
N LEU A 324 -39.32 11.63 -8.27
CA LEU A 324 -38.81 13.01 -8.17
C LEU A 324 -39.32 13.68 -6.89
N ALA A 325 -38.53 14.57 -6.29
CA ALA A 325 -38.87 15.18 -5.00
C ALA A 325 -40.21 15.94 -5.01
N ASP A 326 -40.59 16.53 -6.14
CA ASP A 326 -41.82 17.30 -6.36
C ASP A 326 -42.97 16.47 -6.98
N SER A 327 -42.76 15.18 -7.22
CA SER A 327 -43.80 14.27 -7.70
C SER A 327 -44.77 13.87 -6.60
N ASN A 328 -46.01 13.56 -7.02
CA ASN A 328 -47.04 12.95 -6.20
C ASN A 328 -46.94 11.43 -6.31
N TYR A 329 -47.04 10.73 -5.18
CA TYR A 329 -46.96 9.28 -5.12
C TYR A 329 -48.30 8.69 -4.66
N ASP A 330 -48.83 7.76 -5.44
CA ASP A 330 -50.02 6.98 -5.06
C ASP A 330 -49.60 5.61 -4.51
N SER A 331 -49.81 5.38 -3.21
CA SER A 331 -49.39 4.15 -2.54
C SER A 331 -50.16 2.91 -3.00
N ALA A 332 -51.41 3.09 -3.45
CA ALA A 332 -52.27 2.01 -3.89
C ALA A 332 -51.80 1.38 -5.21
N SER A 333 -51.30 2.19 -6.16
CA SER A 333 -50.77 1.73 -7.44
C SER A 333 -49.24 1.67 -7.52
N GLY A 334 -48.54 2.36 -6.62
CA GLY A 334 -47.09 2.53 -6.71
C GLY A 334 -46.65 3.53 -7.77
N THR A 335 -47.56 4.33 -8.32
CA THR A 335 -47.26 5.26 -9.42
C THR A 335 -46.75 6.60 -8.91
N CYS A 336 -45.65 7.07 -9.50
CA CYS A 336 -45.15 8.43 -9.34
C CYS A 336 -45.72 9.32 -10.47
N CYS A 337 -46.50 10.33 -10.12
CA CYS A 337 -47.01 11.34 -11.04
C CYS A 337 -46.18 12.61 -10.93
N GLY A 338 -45.80 13.21 -12.05
CA GLY A 338 -45.04 14.47 -12.07
C GLY A 338 -45.74 15.59 -11.28
N LYS A 339 -45.00 16.66 -10.96
CA LYS A 339 -45.53 17.81 -10.21
C LYS A 339 -46.84 18.31 -10.84
N GLY A 340 -47.88 18.46 -10.02
CA GLY A 340 -49.21 18.91 -10.45
C GLY A 340 -50.10 17.81 -11.06
N TYR A 341 -49.60 16.57 -11.17
CA TYR A 341 -50.38 15.42 -11.61
C TYR A 341 -50.66 14.47 -10.46
N PHE A 342 -51.83 13.84 -10.46
CA PHE A 342 -52.30 12.90 -9.45
C PHE A 342 -52.77 11.61 -10.13
N TYR A 343 -52.50 10.47 -9.52
CA TYR A 343 -52.95 9.20 -10.05
C TYR A 343 -54.48 9.07 -9.92
N GLN A 344 -55.13 8.76 -11.03
CA GLN A 344 -56.57 8.56 -11.12
C GLN A 344 -56.85 7.15 -11.63
N ARG A 345 -57.92 6.52 -11.14
CA ARG A 345 -58.31 5.15 -11.52
C ARG A 345 -59.76 5.10 -12.01
N ASN A 346 -60.01 4.34 -13.07
CA ASN A 346 -61.37 4.05 -13.57
C ASN A 346 -61.48 2.57 -13.98
N GLY A 347 -62.00 1.77 -13.06
CA GLY A 347 -61.97 0.31 -13.16
C GLY A 347 -60.54 -0.22 -13.09
N ASN A 348 -60.12 -0.95 -14.12
CA ASN A 348 -58.78 -1.53 -14.21
C ASN A 348 -57.73 -0.57 -14.78
N ASP A 349 -58.13 0.61 -15.27
CA ASP A 349 -57.21 1.56 -15.87
C ASP A 349 -56.80 2.60 -14.84
N GLY A 350 -55.53 3.02 -14.90
CA GLY A 350 -55.02 4.12 -14.11
C GLY A 350 -54.03 4.97 -14.88
N LYS A 351 -54.05 6.29 -14.61
CA LYS A 351 -53.19 7.26 -15.28
C LYS A 351 -53.01 8.48 -14.38
N CYS A 352 -51.86 9.15 -14.51
CA CYS A 352 -51.65 10.47 -13.93
C CYS A 352 -52.44 11.53 -14.70
N CYS A 353 -53.30 12.26 -14.00
CA CYS A 353 -54.10 13.38 -14.53
C CYS A 353 -53.71 14.66 -13.81
N GLU A 354 -53.89 15.82 -14.44
CA GLU A 354 -53.63 17.11 -13.78
C GLU A 354 -54.55 17.31 -12.58
N GLU A 355 -54.15 18.20 -11.67
CA GLU A 355 -55.00 18.61 -10.56
C GLU A 355 -56.40 19.02 -11.05
N GLY A 356 -57.45 18.48 -10.41
CA GLY A 356 -58.83 18.72 -10.81
C GLY A 356 -59.37 17.86 -11.97
N GLN A 357 -58.51 17.09 -12.67
CA GLN A 357 -58.97 16.16 -13.70
C GLN A 357 -59.28 14.76 -13.14
N LYS A 358 -60.26 14.07 -13.77
CA LYS A 358 -60.66 12.70 -13.46
C LYS A 358 -60.43 11.77 -14.64
N LEU A 359 -60.00 10.53 -14.40
CA LEU A 359 -59.88 9.52 -15.44
C LEU A 359 -61.27 9.00 -15.85
N LYS A 360 -61.60 9.12 -17.13
CA LYS A 360 -62.89 8.74 -17.71
C LYS A 360 -62.67 7.72 -18.83
N ARG A 361 -63.64 6.83 -19.04
CA ARG A 361 -63.58 5.75 -20.04
C ARG A 361 -64.63 5.96 -21.12
N ALA A 362 -64.19 5.93 -22.37
CA ALA A 362 -65.04 5.95 -23.55
C ALA A 362 -65.72 4.59 -23.80
N PRO A 363 -66.80 4.54 -24.60
CA PRO A 363 -67.45 3.29 -24.99
C PRO A 363 -66.56 2.29 -25.73
N ASN A 364 -65.54 2.76 -26.48
CA ASN A 364 -64.53 1.90 -27.12
C ASN A 364 -63.48 1.35 -26.13
N GLY A 365 -63.62 1.64 -24.83
CA GLY A 365 -62.76 1.14 -23.76
C GLY A 365 -61.55 2.02 -23.46
N LYS A 366 -61.20 2.99 -24.31
CA LYS A 366 -60.07 3.89 -24.09
C LYS A 366 -60.35 4.90 -22.95
N VAL A 367 -59.30 5.36 -22.28
CA VAL A 367 -59.40 6.30 -21.15
C VAL A 367 -58.68 7.61 -21.41
N ARG A 368 -59.23 8.70 -20.85
CA ARG A 368 -58.64 10.05 -20.89
C ARG A 368 -58.90 10.80 -19.59
N CYS A 369 -57.96 11.66 -19.21
CA CYS A 369 -58.12 12.60 -18.11
C CYS A 369 -58.96 13.79 -18.60
N CYS A 370 -60.05 14.10 -17.91
CA CYS A 370 -60.92 15.21 -18.24
C CYS A 370 -61.17 16.10 -17.03
N SER A 371 -61.23 17.41 -17.24
CA SER A 371 -61.67 18.37 -16.22
C SER A 371 -63.18 18.24 -15.95
N ASP A 372 -63.62 18.80 -14.83
CA ASP A 372 -65.04 18.85 -14.50
C ASP A 372 -65.85 19.72 -15.48
N ASP A 373 -65.21 20.67 -16.19
CA ASP A 373 -65.82 21.45 -17.27
C ASP A 373 -66.12 20.61 -18.53
N ASN A 374 -65.32 19.56 -18.77
CA ASN A 374 -65.42 18.68 -19.94
C ASN A 374 -65.55 17.20 -19.57
N PRO A 375 -66.56 16.80 -18.78
CA PRO A 375 -66.52 15.51 -18.08
C PRO A 375 -66.85 14.29 -18.95
N ILE A 376 -67.24 14.48 -20.20
CA ILE A 376 -67.67 13.42 -21.11
C ILE A 376 -66.48 13.01 -22.00
N VAL A 377 -66.12 11.73 -22.01
CA VAL A 377 -65.15 11.19 -22.98
C VAL A 377 -65.87 10.56 -24.14
N VAL A 378 -65.43 10.92 -25.33
CA VAL A 378 -66.03 10.48 -26.58
C VAL A 378 -64.97 9.95 -27.55
N PRO A 379 -65.23 8.84 -28.25
CA PRO A 379 -64.33 8.31 -29.26
C PRO A 379 -64.44 9.12 -30.56
N THR A 380 -63.36 9.19 -31.32
CA THR A 380 -63.28 9.75 -32.68
C THR A 380 -63.12 8.64 -33.72
N ASP A 381 -63.27 8.96 -35.00
CA ASP A 381 -63.22 7.99 -36.10
C ASP A 381 -61.84 7.35 -36.29
N ASP A 382 -60.77 8.03 -35.86
CA ASP A 382 -59.40 7.51 -35.78
C ASP A 382 -59.15 6.64 -34.53
N ASP A 383 -60.22 6.26 -33.82
CA ASP A 383 -60.22 5.53 -32.55
C ASP A 383 -59.58 6.31 -31.40
N SER A 384 -59.20 7.58 -31.53
CA SER A 384 -58.75 8.40 -30.40
C SER A 384 -59.93 8.80 -29.49
N VAL A 385 -59.67 9.52 -28.39
CA VAL A 385 -60.72 9.93 -27.44
C VAL A 385 -60.54 11.38 -27.01
N HIS A 386 -61.61 12.15 -26.91
CA HIS A 386 -61.61 13.57 -26.52
C HIS A 386 -62.54 13.84 -25.33
N CYS A 387 -62.28 14.93 -24.60
CA CYS A 387 -63.14 15.40 -23.51
C CYS A 387 -64.08 16.49 -24.05
N CYS A 388 -65.37 16.38 -23.80
CA CYS A 388 -66.39 17.34 -24.25
C CYS A 388 -67.17 17.93 -23.06
N PRO A 389 -67.62 19.20 -23.17
CA PRO A 389 -68.41 19.85 -22.13
C PRO A 389 -69.76 19.17 -21.97
N LEU A 390 -70.31 19.24 -20.75
CA LEU A 390 -71.74 19.01 -20.54
C LEU A 390 -72.48 20.14 -21.25
N MET A 391 -72.89 19.89 -22.50
CA MET A 391 -73.85 20.74 -23.18
C MET A 391 -75.11 20.77 -22.32
N SER A 392 -75.32 21.90 -21.62
CA SER A 392 -76.57 22.18 -20.93
C SER A 392 -77.63 22.30 -22.01
N THR A 393 -78.32 21.21 -22.31
CA THR A 393 -79.54 21.24 -23.11
C THR A 393 -80.66 21.87 -22.28
N ARG A 394 -80.53 23.16 -21.97
CA ARG A 394 -81.68 24.05 -21.94
C ARG A 394 -81.86 24.60 -23.34
N ALA A 395 -82.26 23.73 -24.26
CA ALA A 395 -83.01 24.19 -25.40
C ALA A 395 -84.31 24.77 -24.82
N LYS A 396 -84.37 26.11 -24.73
CA LYS A 396 -85.67 26.78 -24.71
C LYS A 396 -86.29 26.44 -26.06
N VAL A 397 -87.10 25.39 -26.08
CA VAL A 397 -88.05 25.15 -27.18
C VAL A 397 -88.89 26.42 -27.24
N ASN A 398 -88.69 27.22 -28.27
CA ASN A 398 -89.56 28.34 -28.58
C ASN A 398 -90.70 27.75 -29.42
N PRO A 399 -91.92 27.57 -28.87
CA PRO A 399 -92.98 26.85 -29.55
C PRO A 399 -93.71 27.81 -30.51
N LYS A 400 -93.04 28.29 -31.57
CA LYS A 400 -93.68 29.05 -32.66
C LYS A 400 -92.92 28.91 -33.98
N SER A 401 -93.01 27.73 -34.60
CA SER A 401 -93.13 27.65 -36.05
C SER A 401 -93.76 26.31 -36.42
N ASP A 402 -95.03 26.36 -36.80
CA ASP A 402 -95.68 25.28 -37.53
C ASP A 402 -94.99 25.14 -38.89
N THR A 403 -94.20 24.08 -39.06
CA THR A 403 -94.05 23.41 -40.35
C THR A 403 -93.54 21.99 -40.11
N ALA A 404 -94.36 21.05 -40.55
CA ALA A 404 -94.20 19.62 -40.34
C ALA A 404 -93.03 19.04 -41.13
N TYR A 405 -92.23 18.19 -40.49
CA TYR A 405 -91.74 16.96 -41.11
C TYR A 405 -91.81 15.82 -40.09
N GLN A 406 -92.55 14.77 -40.47
CA GLN A 406 -92.52 13.47 -39.81
C GLN A 406 -91.24 12.75 -40.22
N TYR A 407 -90.36 12.45 -39.27
CA TYR A 407 -89.67 11.15 -39.19
C TYR A 407 -89.47 10.79 -37.72
N THR A 408 -90.03 9.65 -37.32
CA THR A 408 -89.93 9.11 -35.96
C THR A 408 -88.67 8.25 -35.85
N VAL A 409 -87.55 8.90 -35.54
CA VAL A 409 -86.47 8.33 -34.73
C VAL A 409 -86.02 9.47 -33.81
N LYS A 410 -85.85 9.21 -32.51
CA LYS A 410 -85.53 10.21 -31.48
C LYS A 410 -84.23 10.97 -31.84
N ASN A 411 -84.35 12.02 -32.64
CA ASN A 411 -83.24 12.90 -32.95
C ASN A 411 -83.07 13.87 -31.79
N ILE A 412 -81.97 13.73 -31.07
CA ILE A 412 -81.43 14.83 -30.28
C ILE A 412 -80.86 15.81 -31.32
N GLU A 413 -81.60 16.90 -31.57
CA GLU A 413 -81.14 17.98 -32.44
C GLU A 413 -80.03 18.76 -31.75
N CYS A 414 -78.84 18.69 -32.32
CA CYS A 414 -77.72 19.52 -31.94
C CYS A 414 -77.89 20.93 -32.55
N PRO A 415 -77.43 22.00 -31.87
CA PRO A 415 -77.46 23.35 -32.43
C PRO A 415 -76.80 23.43 -33.81
N SER A 416 -77.29 24.30 -34.68
CA SER A 416 -76.74 24.52 -36.02
C SER A 416 -75.23 24.77 -35.99
N GLY A 417 -74.49 24.02 -36.81
CA GLY A 417 -73.01 23.97 -36.78
C GLY A 417 -72.46 22.81 -35.94
N GLN A 418 -73.28 21.81 -35.61
CA GLN A 418 -72.85 20.62 -34.88
C GLN A 418 -73.37 19.32 -35.51
N ILE A 419 -72.60 18.23 -35.39
CA ILE A 419 -73.02 16.90 -35.84
C ILE A 419 -73.40 15.99 -34.66
N THR A 420 -74.46 15.21 -34.85
CA THR A 420 -74.96 14.23 -33.89
C THR A 420 -74.27 12.89 -34.12
N VAL A 421 -73.58 12.36 -33.11
CA VAL A 421 -73.01 11.00 -33.18
C VAL A 421 -73.83 10.08 -32.29
N ASP A 422 -74.28 8.97 -32.88
CA ASP A 422 -75.17 8.00 -32.24
C ASP A 422 -74.38 6.88 -31.57
N LEU A 423 -74.53 6.74 -30.25
CA LEU A 423 -73.87 5.67 -29.49
C LEU A 423 -74.82 4.50 -29.25
N ARG A 424 -74.30 3.26 -29.33
CA ARG A 424 -75.08 2.05 -29.04
C ARG A 424 -75.73 2.15 -27.65
N LYS A 425 -77.04 1.86 -27.60
CA LYS A 425 -78.01 2.05 -26.49
C LYS A 425 -78.75 3.40 -26.44
N GLY A 426 -78.80 4.14 -27.55
CA GLY A 426 -79.75 5.26 -27.73
C GLY A 426 -79.40 6.52 -26.94
N LYS A 427 -78.10 6.80 -26.79
CA LYS A 427 -77.60 8.09 -26.28
C LYS A 427 -76.92 8.83 -27.43
N HIS A 428 -77.24 10.11 -27.59
CA HIS A 428 -76.69 10.96 -28.65
C HIS A 428 -75.81 12.05 -28.05
N LEU A 429 -74.72 12.41 -28.73
CA LEU A 429 -73.84 13.52 -28.37
C LEU A 429 -73.66 14.48 -29.54
N CYS A 430 -73.50 15.76 -29.23
CA CYS A 430 -73.40 16.87 -30.17
C CYS A 430 -71.99 17.45 -30.19
N TYR A 431 -71.37 17.58 -31.37
CA TYR A 431 -70.03 18.13 -31.54
C TYR A 431 -70.03 19.39 -32.40
N PRO A 432 -69.35 20.48 -32.02
CA PRO A 432 -69.12 21.62 -32.91
C PRO A 432 -68.33 21.21 -34.15
N LEU A 433 -68.83 21.63 -35.31
CA LEU A 433 -68.16 21.53 -36.60
C LEU A 433 -67.08 22.62 -36.63
N GLU A 434 -65.90 22.38 -36.06
CA GLU A 434 -64.78 23.30 -36.27
C GLU A 434 -64.20 23.07 -37.67
N GLU A 435 -64.20 24.16 -38.44
CA GLU A 435 -63.63 24.31 -39.77
C GLU A 435 -62.16 23.88 -39.81
N GLN A 436 -61.79 23.09 -40.84
CA GLN A 436 -60.73 23.51 -41.77
C GLN A 436 -60.68 22.69 -43.07
N LEU A 437 -60.68 23.44 -44.19
CA LEU A 437 -60.00 23.25 -45.49
C LEU A 437 -60.62 22.24 -46.49
N ALA A 438 -60.75 22.50 -47.80
CA ALA A 438 -60.10 23.47 -48.69
C ALA A 438 -60.88 23.70 -50.04
N GLU A 439 -60.46 24.75 -50.76
CA GLU A 439 -60.51 24.98 -52.23
C GLU A 439 -61.86 25.36 -52.90
N GLU A 440 -62.05 26.66 -53.20
CA GLU A 440 -61.53 27.35 -54.41
C GLU A 440 -61.13 28.80 -54.10
#